data_AF-A0A8S0W4P8-F1
#
_entry.id   AF-A0A8S0W4P8-F1
#
_cell.length_a   1.000
_cell.length_b   1.000
_cell.length_c   1.000
_cell.angle_alpha   90.00
_cell.angle_beta   90.00
_cell.angle_gamma   90.00
#
_symmetry.space_group_name_H-M   'P 1'
#
loop_
_entity.id
_entity.type
_entity.pdbx_description
1 polymer ?
#
loop_
_entity_poly.entity_id
_entity_poly.type
_entity_poly.pdbx_seq_one_letter_code
_entity_poly.pdbx_strand_id
1 'polypeptide(L)'
;MICAKIRIRSILVFYQRLSPSFHPLHRPPRRPKFAFRTMSWQTYVDSNLLGSGKIAKAAIIGLQGGVWASSSGYTLSPAEQKAIVDGFSKPDSVQANGVRLAGQKFFTLSVSDRTIQAKKAADGAIIVKTKQAVLVTEYVAPCQAPEVTPIVENLADYLISVGY
;
A
#
# COMPACT_ATOMS: atom_id res chain seq x y z
N MET A 1 -30.72 5.25 95.80
CA MET A 1 -31.11 6.58 96.31
C MET A 1 -29.89 7.50 96.15
N ILE A 2 -30.07 8.69 95.57
CA ILE A 2 -29.06 9.78 95.37
C ILE A 2 -28.06 9.47 94.22
N CYS A 3 -28.20 10.01 93.00
CA CYS A 3 -28.03 11.41 92.54
C CYS A 3 -26.60 11.95 92.71
N ALA A 4 -25.79 11.90 91.64
CA ALA A 4 -24.58 12.71 91.52
C ALA A 4 -24.32 13.07 90.05
N LYS A 5 -24.45 14.38 89.77
CA LYS A 5 -23.83 15.06 88.63
C LYS A 5 -22.30 14.93 88.75
N ILE A 6 -21.58 14.84 87.63
CA ILE A 6 -20.53 15.80 87.24
C ILE A 6 -19.79 15.31 85.98
N ARG A 7 -19.98 16.12 84.94
CA ARG A 7 -19.14 16.51 83.80
C ARG A 7 -17.67 16.04 83.73
N ILE A 8 -17.29 15.86 82.45
CA ILE A 8 -16.09 16.38 81.75
C ILE A 8 -15.01 15.37 81.32
N ARG A 9 -14.73 15.45 80.01
CA ARG A 9 -13.69 14.83 79.16
C ARG A 9 -13.81 13.34 78.96
N SER A 10 -14.03 12.95 77.70
CA SER A 10 -12.91 12.49 76.89
C SER A 10 -13.34 11.95 75.53
N ILE A 11 -12.43 12.10 74.58
CA ILE A 11 -12.12 11.06 73.57
C ILE A 11 -13.09 10.97 72.38
N LEU A 12 -12.58 11.58 71.30
CA LEU A 12 -12.32 10.93 70.01
C LEU A 12 -13.43 10.93 68.95
N VAL A 13 -12.93 11.12 67.72
CA VAL A 13 -13.51 10.82 66.42
C VAL A 13 -14.49 11.86 65.89
N PHE A 14 -13.96 12.85 65.16
CA PHE A 14 -14.68 13.35 64.00
C PHE A 14 -13.71 13.67 62.85
N TYR A 15 -13.68 12.72 61.91
CA TYR A 15 -13.47 12.89 60.48
C TYR A 15 -12.33 13.82 60.01
N GLN A 16 -11.23 13.16 59.71
CA GLN A 16 -10.18 13.55 58.79
C GLN A 16 -10.76 13.96 57.42
N ARG A 17 -10.95 15.27 57.19
CA ARG A 17 -11.12 15.86 55.85
C ARG A 17 -9.76 15.84 55.15
N LEU A 18 -9.45 14.73 54.48
CA LEU A 18 -8.47 14.72 53.41
C LEU A 18 -9.18 15.16 52.13
N SER A 19 -8.87 16.37 51.66
CA SER A 19 -9.09 16.74 50.27
C SER A 19 -7.72 16.93 49.62
N PRO A 20 -7.18 15.91 48.94
CA PRO A 20 -6.12 16.10 47.97
C PRO A 20 -6.74 16.21 46.58
N SER A 21 -6.66 17.44 46.04
CA SER A 21 -6.66 17.83 44.64
C SER A 21 -6.88 16.70 43.62
N PHE A 22 -8.09 16.63 43.06
CA PHE A 22 -8.33 16.01 41.76
C PHE A 22 -7.49 16.75 40.72
N HIS A 23 -6.31 16.22 40.41
CA HIS A 23 -5.60 16.57 39.19
C HIS A 23 -6.36 15.90 38.04
N PRO A 24 -6.94 16.65 37.08
CA PRO A 24 -7.45 16.02 35.89
C PRO A 24 -6.26 15.40 35.16
N LEU A 25 -6.30 14.09 34.96
CA LEU A 25 -5.41 13.42 34.01
C LEU A 25 -5.71 14.02 32.64
N HIS A 26 -4.95 15.04 32.25
CA HIS A 26 -4.76 15.38 30.85
C HIS A 26 -4.12 14.16 30.20
N ARG A 27 -4.96 13.29 29.63
CA ARG A 27 -4.48 12.36 28.61
C ARG A 27 -3.86 13.24 27.53
N PRO A 28 -2.58 13.04 27.17
CA PRO A 28 -2.05 13.70 25.99
C PRO A 28 -2.96 13.33 24.81
N PRO A 29 -3.24 14.27 23.89
CA PRO A 29 -3.91 13.91 22.65
C PRO A 29 -3.14 12.74 22.03
N ARG A 30 -3.84 11.67 21.65
CA ARG A 30 -3.22 10.61 20.85
C ARG A 30 -2.66 11.32 19.64
N ARG A 31 -1.32 11.40 19.55
CA ARG A 31 -0.67 11.96 18.37
C ARG A 31 -1.32 11.25 17.18
N PRO A 32 -1.92 11.96 16.21
CA PRO A 32 -2.19 11.32 14.94
C PRO A 32 -0.86 10.70 14.55
N LYS A 33 -0.86 9.40 14.28
CA LYS A 33 0.28 8.78 13.62
C LYS A 33 0.38 9.54 12.32
N PHE A 34 1.19 10.59 12.28
CA PHE A 34 1.72 11.10 11.04
C PHE A 34 2.39 9.88 10.46
N ALA A 35 1.70 9.22 9.52
CA ALA A 35 2.29 8.23 8.67
C ALA A 35 3.44 8.99 8.03
N PHE A 36 4.64 8.76 8.54
CA PHE A 36 5.86 9.28 7.95
C PHE A 36 5.76 8.77 6.51
N ARG A 37 5.52 9.67 5.55
CA ARG A 37 5.62 9.36 4.13
C ARG A 37 7.10 9.17 3.85
N THR A 38 7.67 8.10 4.37
CA THR A 38 8.94 7.56 3.90
C THR A 38 8.73 7.30 2.42
N MET A 39 9.66 7.73 1.58
CA MET A 39 9.70 7.39 0.14
C MET A 39 9.82 5.86 0.01
N SER A 40 8.69 5.17 0.12
CA SER A 40 8.59 3.73 0.03
C SER A 40 8.00 3.37 -1.32
N TRP A 41 8.33 2.17 -1.81
CA TRP A 41 7.74 1.61 -3.03
C TRP A 41 6.21 1.68 -3.05
N GLN A 42 5.58 1.60 -1.87
CA GLN A 42 4.14 1.73 -1.71
C GLN A 42 3.61 3.10 -2.14
N THR A 43 4.38 4.18 -1.97
CA THR A 43 3.93 5.53 -2.40
C THR A 43 3.80 5.60 -3.92
N TYR A 44 4.72 4.99 -4.68
CA TYR A 44 4.61 4.93 -6.13
C TYR A 44 3.38 4.14 -6.59
N VAL A 45 3.05 3.04 -5.90
CA VAL A 45 1.82 2.28 -6.17
C VAL A 45 0.57 3.11 -5.84
N ASP A 46 0.47 3.61 -4.61
CA ASP A 46 -0.77 4.23 -4.12
C ASP A 46 -1.01 5.62 -4.72
N SER A 47 0.03 6.46 -4.80
CA SER A 47 -0.12 7.86 -5.21
C SER A 47 0.15 8.08 -6.70
N ASN A 48 1.20 7.48 -7.27
CA ASN A 48 1.57 7.74 -8.67
C ASN A 48 0.80 6.85 -9.65
N LEU A 49 0.57 5.58 -9.31
CA LEU A 49 -0.19 4.65 -10.16
C LEU A 49 -1.69 4.72 -9.87
N LEU A 50 -2.14 4.24 -8.71
CA LEU A 50 -3.57 4.22 -8.37
C LEU A 50 -4.16 5.63 -8.24
N GLY A 51 -3.41 6.56 -7.64
CA GLY A 51 -3.82 7.96 -7.46
C GLY A 51 -4.08 8.72 -8.77
N SER A 52 -3.68 8.17 -9.93
CA SER A 52 -4.05 8.70 -11.24
C SER A 52 -5.55 8.59 -11.55
N GLY A 53 -6.27 7.68 -10.88
CA GLY A 53 -7.68 7.37 -11.15
C GLY A 53 -7.92 6.57 -12.43
N LYS A 54 -6.85 6.16 -13.14
CA LYS A 54 -6.93 5.39 -14.39
C LYS A 54 -6.50 3.93 -14.24
N ILE A 55 -5.71 3.64 -13.22
CA ILE A 55 -5.18 2.30 -12.92
C ILE A 55 -5.97 1.70 -11.76
N ALA A 56 -6.48 0.49 -11.95
CA ALA A 56 -7.31 -0.21 -10.97
C ALA A 56 -6.46 -1.06 -10.01
N LYS A 57 -5.40 -1.69 -10.50
CA LYS A 57 -4.44 -2.46 -9.69
C LYS A 57 -3.03 -2.21 -10.16
N ALA A 58 -2.09 -2.24 -9.23
CA ALA A 58 -0.68 -2.04 -9.54
C ALA A 58 0.24 -2.82 -8.60
N ALA A 59 1.38 -3.24 -9.11
CA ALA A 59 2.49 -3.77 -8.33
C ALA A 59 3.83 -3.33 -8.91
N ILE A 60 4.83 -3.26 -8.03
CA ILE A 60 6.24 -3.10 -8.40
C ILE A 60 6.94 -4.39 -7.98
N ILE A 61 7.53 -5.09 -8.93
CA ILE A 61 8.27 -6.33 -8.68
C ILE A 61 9.74 -6.16 -9.06
N GLY A 62 10.65 -6.80 -8.34
CA GLY A 62 12.06 -6.81 -8.70
C GLY A 62 12.34 -7.72 -9.90
N LEU A 63 13.35 -7.40 -10.71
CA LEU A 63 13.82 -8.27 -11.80
C LEU A 63 14.39 -9.60 -11.28
N GLN A 64 14.87 -9.63 -10.03
CA GLN A 64 15.32 -10.85 -9.36
C GLN A 64 14.15 -11.59 -8.67
N GLY A 65 12.91 -11.14 -8.88
CA GLY A 65 11.73 -11.59 -8.17
C GLY A 65 11.48 -10.83 -6.86
N GLY A 66 10.33 -11.08 -6.26
CA GLY A 66 9.86 -10.39 -5.06
C GLY A 66 9.00 -9.18 -5.39
N VAL A 67 7.96 -8.97 -4.58
CA VAL A 67 7.06 -7.82 -4.67
C VAL A 67 7.60 -6.72 -3.76
N TRP A 68 7.96 -5.57 -4.33
CA TRP A 68 8.43 -4.41 -3.59
C TRP A 68 7.27 -3.59 -3.03
N ALA A 69 6.16 -3.53 -3.78
CA ALA A 69 4.89 -2.97 -3.34
C ALA A 69 3.75 -3.49 -4.23
N SER A 70 2.54 -3.55 -3.68
CA SER A 70 1.34 -3.84 -4.44
C SER A 70 0.11 -3.15 -3.88
N SER A 71 -0.89 -2.96 -4.73
CA SER A 71 -2.20 -2.46 -4.35
C SER A 71 -2.94 -3.49 -3.48
N SER A 72 -3.85 -3.02 -2.63
CA SER A 72 -4.64 -3.91 -1.76
C SER A 72 -5.29 -5.07 -2.52
N GLY A 73 -5.08 -6.30 -2.02
CA GLY A 73 -5.64 -7.52 -2.61
C GLY A 73 -5.00 -7.95 -3.94
N TYR A 74 -3.97 -7.25 -4.42
CA TYR A 74 -3.26 -7.61 -5.64
C TYR A 74 -2.01 -8.41 -5.34
N THR A 75 -2.11 -9.73 -5.52
CA THR A 75 -1.05 -10.68 -5.22
C THR A 75 -0.60 -11.36 -6.50
N LEU A 76 0.66 -11.16 -6.87
CA LEU A 76 1.31 -11.87 -7.96
C LEU A 76 2.06 -13.07 -7.38
N SER A 77 1.73 -14.27 -7.81
CA SER A 77 2.44 -15.47 -7.40
C SER A 77 3.90 -15.45 -7.88
N PRO A 78 4.84 -16.16 -7.21
CA PRO A 78 6.23 -16.22 -7.68
C PRO A 78 6.37 -16.72 -9.12
N ALA A 79 5.50 -17.64 -9.55
CA ALA A 79 5.47 -18.13 -10.92
C ALA A 79 5.06 -17.04 -11.92
N GLU A 80 4.07 -16.21 -11.58
CA GLU A 80 3.66 -15.07 -12.40
C GLU A 80 4.74 -14.00 -12.46
N GLN A 81 5.37 -13.65 -11.33
CA GLN A 81 6.48 -12.70 -11.30
C GLN A 81 7.61 -13.15 -12.24
N LYS A 82 8.01 -14.41 -12.15
CA LYS A 82 9.04 -14.99 -13.03
C LYS A 82 8.62 -14.95 -14.51
N ALA A 83 7.39 -15.32 -14.82
CA ALA A 83 6.88 -15.31 -16.19
C ALA A 83 6.84 -13.89 -16.79
N ILE A 84 6.49 -12.89 -15.98
CA ILE A 84 6.50 -11.47 -16.38
C ILE A 84 7.93 -11.02 -16.70
N VAL A 85 8.89 -11.29 -15.81
CA VAL A 85 10.30 -10.91 -16.00
C VAL A 85 10.90 -11.62 -17.22
N ASP A 86 10.68 -12.93 -17.34
CA ASP A 86 11.14 -13.72 -18.48
C ASP A 86 10.52 -13.25 -19.81
N GLY A 87 9.32 -12.67 -19.75
CA GLY A 87 8.61 -12.14 -20.93
C GLY A 87 9.39 -11.08 -21.69
N PHE A 88 10.20 -10.28 -21.01
CA PHE A 88 11.07 -9.28 -21.64
C PHE A 88 12.31 -9.89 -22.33
N SER A 89 12.70 -11.10 -21.95
CA SER A 89 13.80 -11.84 -22.58
C SER A 89 13.31 -12.85 -23.62
N LYS A 90 12.02 -13.19 -23.59
CA LYS A 90 11.38 -14.21 -24.44
C LYS A 90 10.04 -13.67 -24.97
N PRO A 91 10.06 -12.65 -25.85
CA PRO A 91 8.84 -12.01 -26.34
C PRO A 91 7.88 -13.00 -27.02
N ASP A 92 8.39 -13.97 -27.79
CA ASP A 92 7.57 -14.98 -28.47
C ASP A 92 6.70 -15.80 -27.50
N SER A 93 7.23 -16.09 -26.30
CA SER A 93 6.53 -16.87 -25.28
C SER A 93 5.32 -16.11 -24.74
N VAL A 94 5.48 -14.84 -24.40
CA VAL A 94 4.38 -14.01 -23.89
C VAL A 94 3.42 -13.61 -24.99
N GLN A 95 3.87 -13.46 -26.24
CA GLN A 95 2.98 -13.24 -27.39
C GLN A 95 2.07 -14.45 -27.63
N ALA A 96 2.62 -15.67 -27.62
CA ALA A 96 1.83 -16.88 -27.83
C ALA A 96 0.93 -17.24 -26.64
N ASN A 97 1.44 -17.13 -25.41
CA ASN A 97 0.75 -17.66 -24.23
C ASN A 97 -0.04 -16.60 -23.45
N GLY A 98 0.20 -15.31 -23.69
CA GLY A 98 -0.29 -14.23 -22.85
C GLY A 98 0.49 -14.08 -21.54
N VAL A 99 0.02 -13.20 -20.67
CA VAL A 99 0.55 -13.00 -19.31
C VAL A 99 -0.53 -13.31 -18.28
N ARG A 100 -0.13 -13.90 -17.15
CA ARG A 100 -1.04 -14.13 -16.01
C ARG A 100 -0.72 -13.15 -14.89
N LEU A 101 -1.75 -12.44 -14.43
CA LEU A 101 -1.69 -11.46 -13.36
C LEU A 101 -2.77 -11.80 -12.32
N ALA A 102 -2.36 -12.09 -11.09
CA ALA A 102 -3.27 -12.48 -10.00
C ALA A 102 -4.28 -13.58 -10.39
N GLY A 103 -3.80 -14.62 -11.07
CA GLY A 103 -4.58 -15.76 -11.56
C GLY A 103 -5.39 -15.50 -12.84
N GLN A 104 -5.39 -14.28 -13.36
CA GLN A 104 -6.16 -13.89 -14.55
C GLN A 104 -5.27 -13.85 -15.79
N LYS A 105 -5.71 -14.48 -16.89
CA LYS A 105 -4.99 -14.47 -18.17
C LYS A 105 -5.34 -13.22 -18.97
N PHE A 106 -4.31 -12.50 -19.42
CA PHE A 106 -4.38 -11.39 -20.37
C PHE A 106 -3.69 -11.82 -21.68
N PHE A 107 -4.31 -11.52 -22.81
CA PHE A 107 -3.75 -11.73 -24.13
C PHE A 107 -2.82 -10.57 -24.48
N THR A 108 -1.59 -10.90 -24.85
CA THR A 108 -0.59 -9.92 -25.24
C THR A 108 -0.96 -9.28 -26.57
N LEU A 109 -0.93 -7.95 -26.63
CA LEU A 109 -1.19 -7.15 -27.83
C LEU A 109 0.09 -6.71 -28.51
N SER A 110 1.07 -6.31 -27.71
CA SER A 110 2.38 -5.89 -28.18
C SER A 110 3.43 -6.16 -27.11
N VAL A 111 4.64 -6.43 -27.58
CA VAL A 111 5.83 -6.61 -26.73
C VAL A 111 6.96 -5.83 -27.37
N SER A 112 7.62 -5.04 -26.56
CA SER A 112 8.89 -4.37 -26.87
C SER A 112 9.90 -4.74 -25.78
N ASP A 113 11.15 -4.30 -25.94
CA ASP A 113 12.21 -4.57 -24.95
C ASP A 113 11.90 -4.05 -23.55
N ARG A 114 11.03 -3.03 -23.49
CA ARG A 114 10.68 -2.31 -22.27
C ARG A 114 9.24 -2.48 -21.85
N THR A 115 8.32 -2.68 -22.79
CA THR A 115 6.88 -2.57 -22.51
C THR A 115 6.10 -3.72 -23.11
N ILE A 116 5.25 -4.34 -22.29
CA ILE A 116 4.26 -5.34 -22.67
C ILE A 116 2.88 -4.71 -22.49
N GLN A 117 2.08 -4.71 -23.55
CA GLN A 117 0.66 -4.36 -23.48
C GLN A 117 -0.17 -5.62 -23.63
N ALA A 118 -1.14 -5.79 -22.75
CA ALA A 118 -2.03 -6.95 -22.77
C ALA A 118 -3.48 -6.55 -22.50
N LYS A 119 -4.42 -7.39 -22.92
CA LYS A 119 -5.85 -7.17 -22.70
C LYS A 119 -6.58 -8.40 -22.18
N LYS A 120 -7.68 -8.17 -21.46
CA LYS A 120 -8.64 -9.19 -21.04
C LYS A 120 -10.04 -8.63 -21.24
N ALA A 121 -10.72 -9.09 -22.29
CA ALA A 121 -12.00 -8.51 -22.71
C ALA A 121 -11.89 -6.99 -22.91
N ALA A 122 -12.62 -6.19 -22.11
CA ALA A 122 -12.58 -4.73 -22.13
C ALA A 122 -11.51 -4.12 -21.21
N ASP A 123 -10.92 -4.92 -20.33
CA ASP A 123 -9.86 -4.52 -19.41
C ASP A 123 -8.49 -4.71 -20.06
N GLY A 124 -7.46 -4.13 -19.47
CA GLY A 124 -6.10 -4.35 -19.94
C GLY A 124 -5.02 -4.13 -18.91
N ALA A 125 -3.79 -4.39 -19.34
CA ALA A 125 -2.60 -4.31 -18.52
C ALA A 125 -1.47 -3.64 -19.30
N ILE A 126 -0.76 -2.75 -18.62
CA ILE A 126 0.48 -2.14 -19.10
C ILE A 126 1.59 -2.55 -18.15
N ILE A 127 2.61 -3.20 -18.68
CA ILE A 127 3.72 -3.73 -17.90
C ILE A 127 5.01 -3.11 -18.44
N VAL A 128 5.75 -2.38 -17.61
CA VAL A 128 6.92 -1.60 -18.02
C VAL A 128 8.14 -2.01 -17.19
N LYS A 129 9.22 -2.38 -17.87
CA LYS A 129 10.50 -2.74 -17.28
C LYS A 129 11.36 -1.49 -17.01
N THR A 130 12.05 -1.50 -15.89
CA THR A 130 13.05 -0.51 -15.45
C THR A 130 14.44 -1.18 -15.35
N LYS A 131 15.44 -0.56 -14.71
CA LYS A 131 16.79 -1.17 -14.61
C LYS A 131 16.81 -2.37 -13.66
N GLN A 132 15.98 -2.35 -12.64
CA GLN A 132 15.97 -3.30 -11.52
C GLN A 132 14.56 -3.78 -11.15
N ALA A 133 13.50 -3.11 -11.63
CA ALA A 133 12.12 -3.49 -11.36
C ALA A 133 11.24 -3.61 -12.62
N VAL A 134 10.02 -4.10 -12.42
CA VAL A 134 8.94 -4.08 -13.41
C VAL A 134 7.70 -3.49 -12.75
N LEU A 135 7.11 -2.49 -13.39
CA LEU A 135 5.80 -1.95 -13.06
C LEU A 135 4.74 -2.82 -13.72
N VAL A 136 3.84 -3.38 -12.94
CA VAL A 136 2.72 -4.21 -13.42
C VAL A 136 1.44 -3.46 -13.10
N THR A 137 0.65 -3.10 -14.12
CA THR A 137 -0.59 -2.34 -13.92
C THR A 137 -1.75 -2.97 -14.66
N GLU A 138 -2.93 -2.93 -14.05
CA GLU A 138 -4.20 -3.30 -14.68
C GLU A 138 -5.14 -2.08 -14.66
N TYR A 139 -5.81 -1.84 -15.79
CA TYR A 139 -6.87 -0.86 -15.92
C TYR A 139 -8.16 -1.58 -16.33
N VAL A 140 -9.29 -0.99 -15.97
CA VAL A 140 -10.62 -1.52 -16.28
C VAL A 140 -11.38 -0.54 -17.18
N ALA A 141 -12.33 -1.06 -17.95
CA ALA A 141 -13.22 -0.22 -18.75
C ALA A 141 -13.94 0.82 -17.86
N PRO A 142 -14.17 2.06 -18.33
CA PRO A 142 -13.98 2.53 -19.72
C PRO A 142 -12.55 3.01 -20.05
N CYS A 143 -11.59 2.88 -19.13
CA CYS A 143 -10.22 3.35 -19.36
C CYS A 143 -9.53 2.53 -20.46
N GLN A 144 -8.70 3.18 -21.27
CA GLN A 144 -7.99 2.55 -22.39
C GLN A 144 -6.47 2.70 -22.28
N ALA A 145 -5.74 1.82 -22.98
CA ALA A 145 -4.28 1.81 -23.01
C ALA A 145 -3.63 3.19 -23.30
N PRO A 146 -4.14 4.03 -24.23
CA PRO A 146 -3.55 5.35 -24.49
C PRO A 146 -3.58 6.30 -23.29
N GLU A 147 -4.55 6.16 -22.38
CA GLU A 147 -4.63 6.98 -21.16
C GLU A 147 -3.69 6.46 -20.06
N VAL A 148 -3.47 5.14 -20.02
CA VAL A 148 -2.73 4.47 -18.94
C VAL A 148 -1.24 4.41 -19.23
N THR A 149 -0.86 4.11 -20.48
CA THR A 149 0.54 3.94 -20.89
C THR A 149 1.44 5.09 -20.45
N PRO A 150 1.13 6.38 -20.72
CA PRO A 150 2.01 7.48 -20.32
C PRO A 150 2.18 7.59 -18.80
N ILE A 151 1.19 7.20 -17.99
CA ILE A 151 1.29 7.24 -16.52
C ILE A 151 2.35 6.24 -16.05
N VAL A 152 2.30 5.02 -16.58
CA VAL A 152 3.23 3.94 -16.19
C VAL A 152 4.63 4.21 -16.73
N GLU A 153 4.74 4.66 -17.98
CA GLU A 153 6.04 4.99 -18.60
C GLU A 153 6.74 6.17 -17.91
N ASN A 154 6.01 7.23 -17.57
CA ASN A 154 6.60 8.37 -16.86
C ASN A 154 7.16 7.98 -15.49
N LEU A 155 6.46 7.10 -14.76
CA LEU A 155 6.98 6.56 -13.50
C LEU A 155 8.21 5.67 -13.74
N ALA A 156 8.18 4.82 -14.77
CA ALA A 156 9.32 3.98 -15.12
C ALA A 156 10.55 4.83 -15.51
N ASP A 157 10.37 5.88 -16.32
CA ASP A 157 11.43 6.81 -16.69
C ASP A 157 12.04 7.49 -15.46
N TYR A 158 11.20 7.93 -14.53
CA TYR A 158 11.67 8.48 -13.27
C TYR A 158 12.48 7.45 -12.47
N LEU A 159 11.99 6.22 -12.29
CA LEU A 159 12.72 5.15 -11.58
C LEU A 159 14.07 4.85 -12.25
N ILE A 160 14.10 4.79 -13.58
CA ILE A 160 15.33 4.62 -14.36
C ILE A 160 16.31 5.77 -14.11
N SER A 161 15.81 7.01 -14.03
CA SER A 161 16.63 8.20 -13.77
C SER A 161 17.29 8.19 -12.39
N VAL A 162 16.63 7.58 -11.38
CA VAL A 162 17.16 7.43 -10.02
C VAL A 162 17.85 6.08 -9.79
N GLY A 163 18.11 5.31 -10.85
CA GLY A 163 18.94 4.09 -10.81
C GLY A 163 18.20 2.77 -10.61
N TYR A 164 16.87 2.78 -10.63
CA TYR A 164 16.01 1.62 -10.46
C TYR A 164 15.43 1.06 -11.75
#